data_AF-A0A1G1BE30-F1
#
_entry.id   AF-A0A1G1BE30-F1
#
_cell.length_a   1.000
_cell.length_b   1.000
_cell.length_c   1.000
_cell.angle_alpha   90.00
_cell.angle_beta   90.00
_cell.angle_gamma   90.00
#
_symmetry.space_group_name_H-M   'P 1'
#
loop_
_entity.id
_entity.type
_entity.pdbx_description
1 polymer ?
#
loop_
_entity_poly.entity_id
_entity_poly.type
_entity_poly.pdbx_seq_one_letter_code
_entity_poly.pdbx_strand_id
1 'polypeptide(L)' 'MSRKEQKNYFEILKRYERKFEPKETEMYKILVMRNKDDEDLDKLAMDKLRLLYEKYHVNRERKNYDHLFKKPEENSENQ' A
#
# COMPACT_ATOMS: atom_id res chain seq x y z
N MET A 1 -8.38 7.81 12.68
CA MET A 1 -7.20 6.97 12.42
C MET A 1 -6.30 7.07 13.64
N SER A 2 -5.85 5.94 14.21
CA SER A 2 -4.99 5.92 15.40
C SER A 2 -3.52 6.19 15.02
N ARG A 3 -2.70 6.73 15.93
CA ARG A 3 -1.24 6.90 15.73
C ARG A 3 -0.55 5.61 15.28
N LYS A 4 -1.08 4.45 15.72
CA LYS A 4 -0.59 3.13 15.32
C LYS A 4 -0.87 2.83 13.84
N GLU A 5 -2.07 3.14 13.36
CA GLU A 5 -2.42 3.00 11.95
C GLU A 5 -1.59 3.95 11.08
N GLN A 6 -1.35 5.17 11.57
CA GLN A 6 -0.56 6.17 10.85
C GLN A 6 0.86 5.68 10.61
N LYS A 7 1.51 5.15 11.66
CA LYS A 7 2.82 4.50 11.55
C LYS A 7 2.79 3.35 10.55
N ASN A 8 1.77 2.50 10.61
CA ASN A 8 1.63 1.38 9.66
C ASN A 8 1.51 1.85 8.21
N TYR A 9 0.76 2.92 7.94
CA TYR A 9 0.67 3.49 6.59
C TYR A 9 2.02 4.02 6.12
N PHE A 10 2.77 4.74 6.95
CA PHE A 10 4.13 5.17 6.61
C PHE A 10 5.06 3.98 6.34
N GLU A 11 5.02 2.92 7.15
CA GLU A 11 5.85 1.73 6.92
C GLU A 11 5.54 1.02 5.60
N ILE A 12 4.25 0.91 5.27
CA ILE A 12 3.81 0.31 4.02
C ILE A 12 4.21 1.21 2.85
N LEU A 13 3.87 2.49 2.90
CA LEU A 13 4.15 3.47 1.86
C LEU A 13 5.65 3.66 1.61
N LYS A 14 6.49 3.55 2.64
CA LYS A 14 7.95 3.55 2.49
C LYS A 14 8.46 2.46 1.55
N ARG A 15 7.77 1.31 1.47
CA ARG A 15 8.11 0.24 0.51
C ARG A 15 7.70 0.58 -0.92
N TYR A 16 6.66 1.40 -1.05
CA TYR A 16 6.12 1.85 -2.33
C TYR A 16 6.70 3.18 -2.80
N GLU A 17 7.49 3.88 -1.98
CA GLU A 17 8.12 5.16 -2.30
C GLU A 17 8.87 5.13 -3.65
N ARG A 18 9.50 4.01 -3.99
CA ARG A 18 10.20 3.80 -5.28
C ARG A 18 9.28 3.77 -6.50
N LYS A 19 7.98 3.59 -6.29
CA LYS A 19 6.95 3.53 -7.34
C LYS A 19 6.11 4.79 -7.41
N PHE A 20 6.33 5.74 -6.50
CA PHE A 20 5.57 6.99 -6.48
C PHE A 20 5.92 7.86 -7.66
N GLU A 21 4.93 8.62 -8.13
CA GLU A 21 5.20 9.69 -9.07
C GLU A 21 6.01 10.81 -8.39
N PRO A 22 6.71 11.68 -9.14
CA PRO A 22 7.51 12.76 -8.56
C PRO A 22 6.70 13.65 -7.60
N LYS A 23 5.46 14.00 -7.99
CA LYS A 23 4.55 14.82 -7.16
C LYS A 23 4.13 14.12 -5.87
N GLU A 24 3.90 12.81 -5.94
CA GLU A 24 3.50 11.99 -4.80
C GLU A 24 4.66 11.76 -3.84
N THR A 25 5.87 11.58 -4.39
CA THR A 25 7.11 11.46 -3.61
C THR A 25 7.38 12.71 -2.81
N GLU A 26 7.25 13.88 -3.43
CA GLU A 26 7.44 15.16 -2.75
C GLU A 26 6.41 15.36 -1.63
N MET A 27 5.14 15.06 -1.93
CA MET A 27 4.06 15.10 -0.94
C MET A 27 4.30 14.14 0.23
N TYR A 28 4.71 12.90 -0.06
CA TYR A 28 5.02 11.90 0.94
C TYR A 28 6.20 12.32 1.84
N LYS A 29 7.25 12.91 1.27
CA LYS A 29 8.37 13.46 2.05
C LYS A 29 7.91 14.52 3.04
N ILE A 30 7.01 15.42 2.64
CA ILE A 30 6.43 16.44 3.53
C ILE A 30 5.66 15.78 4.68
N LEU A 31 4.85 14.76 4.39
CA LEU A 31 4.11 14.00 5.40
C LEU A 31 5.06 13.31 6.40
N VAL A 32 6.17 12.74 5.92
CA VAL A 32 7.19 12.09 6.75
C VAL A 32 7.91 13.11 7.64
N MET A 33 8.22 14.29 7.13
CA MET A 33 8.86 15.36 7.92
C MET A 33 7.95 15.80 9.06
N ARG A 34 6.68 16.15 8.79
CA ARG A 34 5.70 16.50 9.82
C ARG A 34 5.54 15.41 10.88
N ASN A 35 5.48 14.15 10.45
CA ASN A 35 5.39 13.02 11.38
C ASN A 35 6.66 12.82 12.23
N LYS A 36 7.84 13.24 11.75
CA LYS A 36 9.10 13.19 12.52
C LYS A 36 9.18 14.29 13.56
N ASP A 37 8.65 15.47 13.25
CA ASP A 37 8.61 16.62 14.15
C ASP A 37 7.51 16.47 15.23
N ASP A 38 6.83 15.31 15.28
CA ASP A 38 5.64 15.02 16.12
C ASP A 38 4.51 16.04 15.93
N GLU A 39 4.54 16.77 14.81
CA GLU A 39 3.45 17.66 14.39
C GLU A 39 2.24 16.82 13.97
N ASP A 40 1.07 17.17 14.49
CA ASP A 40 -0.17 16.56 14.07
C ASP A 40 -0.43 16.83 12.59
N LEU A 41 -0.68 15.77 11.84
CA LEU A 41 -1.06 15.89 10.44
C LEU A 41 -2.46 16.50 10.36
N ASP A 42 -2.59 17.62 9.63
CA ASP A 42 -3.90 18.17 9.28
C ASP A 42 -4.78 17.13 8.59
N LYS A 43 -6.11 17.32 8.65
CA LYS A 43 -7.08 16.44 7.98
C LYS A 43 -6.75 16.20 6.50
N LEU A 44 -6.30 17.24 5.78
CA LEU A 44 -5.88 17.15 4.39
C LEU A 44 -4.64 16.25 4.20
N ALA A 45 -3.69 16.32 5.12
CA ALA A 45 -2.48 15.51 5.10
C ALA A 45 -2.80 14.03 5.40
N MET A 46 -3.72 13.78 6.34
CA MET A 46 -4.22 12.43 6.62
C MET A 46 -4.97 11.83 5.42
N ASP A 47 -5.83 12.59 4.76
CA ASP A 47 -6.54 12.12 3.56
C ASP A 47 -5.56 11.77 2.43
N LYS A 48 -4.52 12.59 2.22
CA LYS A 48 -3.46 12.31 1.25
C LYS A 48 -2.69 11.02 1.56
N LEU A 49 -2.34 10.80 2.82
CA LEU A 49 -1.68 9.57 3.27
C LEU A 49 -2.56 8.34 2.98
N ARG A 50 -3.85 8.44 3.26
CA ARG A 50 -4.82 7.37 2.97
C ARG A 50 -4.97 7.11 1.47
N LEU A 51 -5.08 8.16 0.65
CA LEU A 51 -5.19 8.01 -0.81
C LEU A 51 -3.97 7.33 -1.41
N LEU A 52 -2.77 7.68 -0.95
CA LEU A 52 -1.52 7.00 -1.33
C LEU A 52 -1.56 5.52 -0.96
N TYR A 53 -2.02 5.22 0.26
CA TYR A 53 -2.14 3.84 0.72
C TYR A 53 -3.14 3.05 -0.12
N GLU A 54 -4.32 3.59 -0.38
CA GLU A 54 -5.32 2.94 -1.22
C GLU A 54 -4.80 2.73 -2.64
N LYS A 55 -4.13 3.73 -3.24
CA LYS A 55 -3.58 3.63 -4.60
C LYS A 55 -2.51 2.55 -4.75
N TYR A 56 -1.55 2.47 -3.83
CA TYR A 56 -0.38 1.59 -3.99
C TYR A 56 -0.49 0.25 -3.28
N HIS A 57 -1.26 0.17 -2.19
CA HIS A 57 -1.43 -1.05 -1.41
C HIS A 57 -2.75 -1.77 -1.70
N VAL A 58 -3.89 -1.06 -1.75
CA VAL A 58 -5.23 -1.67 -1.88
C VAL A 58 -5.59 -1.90 -3.35
N ASN A 59 -5.36 -0.93 -4.23
CA ASN A 59 -5.56 -1.04 -5.68
C ASN A 59 -4.49 -1.86 -6.39
N ARG A 60 -3.61 -2.51 -5.64
CA ARG A 60 -2.72 -3.50 -6.21
C ARG A 60 -3.59 -4.69 -6.59
N GLU A 61 -3.90 -4.84 -7.89
CA GLU A 61 -4.56 -6.02 -8.43
C GLU A 61 -3.87 -7.26 -7.85
N ARG A 62 -4.54 -7.93 -6.91
CA ARG A 62 -4.08 -9.23 -6.41
C ARG A 62 -4.22 -10.16 -7.59
N LYS A 63 -3.13 -10.37 -8.32
CA LYS A 63 -3.04 -11.44 -9.30
C LYS A 63 -3.39 -12.72 -8.54
N ASN A 64 -4.55 -13.28 -8.87
CA ASN A 64 -5.07 -14.45 -8.20
C ASN A 64 -4.27 -15.65 -8.71
N TYR A 65 -3.25 -16.07 -7.95
CA TYR A 65 -2.35 -17.15 -8.33
C TYR A 65 -2.88 -18.53 -7.95
N ASP A 66 -4.15 -18.62 -7.53
CA ASP A 66 -4.82 -19.86 -7.15
C ASP A 66 -4.72 -20.93 -8.24
N HIS A 67 -4.72 -20.51 -9.51
CA HIS A 67 -4.58 -21.36 -10.69
C HIS A 67 -3.19 -21.97 -10.86
N LEU A 68 -2.14 -21.42 -10.24
CA LEU A 68 -0.76 -21.96 -10.32
C LEU A 68 -0.53 -23.15 -9.37
N PHE A 69 -1.43 -23.35 -8.39
CA PHE A 69 -1.32 -24.40 -7.38
C PHE A 69 -2.36 -25.51 -7.54
N LYS A 70 -3.23 -25.43 -8.57
CA LYS A 70 -4.09 -26.57 -8.92
C LYS A 70 -3.20 -27.71 -9.43
N LYS A 71 -3.05 -28.73 -8.59
CA LYS A 71 -2.48 -30.04 -8.96
C LYS A 71 -3.17 -30.55 -10.24
N PRO A 72 -2.42 -31.07 -11.22
CA PRO A 72 -3.02 -31.82 -12.32
C PRO A 72 -3.34 -33.23 -11.82
N GLU A 73 -4.49 -33.43 -11.18
CA GLU A 73 -5.04 -34.75 -10.83
C GLU A 73 -6.57 -34.63 -10.94
N GLU A 74 -7.31 -35.37 -11.76
CA GLU A 74 -7.03 -36.60 -12.48
C GLU A 74 -7.61 -36.51 -13.89
N ASN A 75 -6.80 -36.93 -14.87
CA ASN A 75 -7.29 -37.42 -16.14
C ASN A 75 -8.03 -38.74 -15.81
N SER A 76 -9.33 -38.69 -15.55
CA SER A 76 -10.19 -39.90 -15.60
C SER A 76 -10.37 -40.30 -17.06
N GLU A 77 -9.26 -40.68 -17.71
CA GLU A 77 -9.27 -41.63 -18.80
C GLU A 77 -9.16 -43.01 -18.16
N ASN A 78 -10.28 -43.70 -18.00
CA ASN A 78 -10.31 -45.15 -18.08
C ASN A 78 -11.72 -45.60 -18.46
N GLN A 79 -11.80 -46.00 -19.74
CA GLN A 79 -12.66 -47.00 -20.40
C GLN A 79 -14.16 -47.05 -20.10
#